data_AF-A0A924NQM9-F1
#
_entry.id   AF-A0A924NQM9-F1
#
_cell.length_a   1.000
_cell.length_b   1.000
_cell.length_c   1.000
_cell.angle_alpha   90.00
_cell.angle_beta   90.00
_cell.angle_gamma   90.00
#
_symmetry.space_group_name_H-M   'P 1'
#
loop_
_entity.id
_entity.type
_entity.pdbx_description
1 polymer ?
#
loop_
_entity_poly.entity_id
_entity_poly.type
_entity_poly.pdbx_seq_one_letter_code
_entity_poly.pdbx_strand_id
1 'polypeptide(L)'
;MLLALRRGVVAGAVGGLLAGLFGFLLAEPVMDRAVRLESAGRLVAGDHSAEAFSRHTQHVGFVVATLLTGVALGVLYAVVAVLLERVPGDPWRRAWQLGGAAFFALTLVPFLRYPSNPPGVGDSATIDQRSRLYLVSL
;
A
#
# COMPACT_ATOMS: atom_id res chain seq x y z
N MET A 1 -13.65 13.15 -19.29
CA MET A 1 -13.89 12.32 -18.08
C MET A 1 -13.67 10.82 -18.32
N LEU A 2 -14.52 10.10 -19.06
CA LEU A 2 -14.41 8.61 -19.22
C LEU A 2 -13.05 8.13 -19.74
N LEU A 3 -12.48 8.82 -20.73
CA LEU A 3 -11.17 8.48 -21.29
C LEU A 3 -10.03 8.67 -20.27
N ALA A 4 -10.14 9.68 -19.40
CA ALA A 4 -9.17 9.93 -18.33
C ALA A 4 -9.25 8.83 -17.26
N LEU A 5 -10.46 8.43 -16.87
CA LEU A 5 -10.67 7.31 -15.94
C LEU A 5 -10.09 6.00 -16.48
N ARG A 6 -10.30 5.68 -17.76
CA ARG A 6 -9.70 4.49 -18.38
C ARG A 6 -8.18 4.51 -18.29
N ARG A 7 -7.56 5.66 -18.59
CA ARG A 7 -6.10 5.84 -18.47
C ARG A 7 -5.64 5.73 -17.01
N GLY A 8 -6.38 6.31 -16.08
CA GLY A 8 -6.13 6.22 -14.64
C GLY A 8 -6.16 4.79 -14.13
N VAL A 9 -7.19 4.02 -14.50
CA VAL A 9 -7.29 2.59 -14.15
C VAL A 9 -6.10 1.81 -14.69
N VAL A 10 -5.73 1.99 -15.96
CA VAL A 10 -4.59 1.27 -16.56
C VAL A 10 -3.27 1.67 -15.90
N ALA A 11 -3.01 2.97 -15.76
CA ALA A 11 -1.80 3.47 -15.12
C ALA A 11 -1.70 3.02 -13.66
N GLY A 12 -2.82 3.07 -12.94
CA GLY A 12 -2.94 2.59 -11.57
C GLY A 12 -2.71 1.09 -11.45
N ALA A 13 -3.30 0.29 -12.34
CA ALA A 13 -3.08 -1.16 -12.37
C ALA A 13 -1.60 -1.51 -12.61
N VAL A 14 -0.96 -0.84 -13.58
CA VAL A 14 0.48 -1.00 -13.84
C VAL A 14 1.30 -0.61 -12.62
N GLY A 15 1.02 0.54 -12.00
CA GLY A 15 1.71 0.98 -10.79
C GLY A 15 1.52 0.02 -9.61
N GLY A 16 0.30 -0.49 -9.42
CA GLY A 16 -0.03 -1.48 -8.39
C GLY A 16 0.71 -2.79 -8.61
N LEU A 17 0.77 -3.30 -9.84
CA LEU A 17 1.52 -4.51 -10.18
C LEU A 17 3.03 -4.32 -10.01
N LEU A 18 3.59 -3.15 -10.34
CA LEU A 18 5.00 -2.85 -10.11
C LEU A 18 5.32 -2.78 -8.61
N ALA A 19 4.44 -2.18 -7.81
CA ALA A 19 4.56 -2.16 -6.35
C ALA A 19 4.43 -3.58 -5.77
N GLY A 20 3.48 -4.38 -6.26
CA GLY A 20 3.32 -5.78 -5.93
C GLY A 20 4.57 -6.59 -6.28
N LEU A 21 5.11 -6.43 -7.48
CA LEU A 21 6.34 -7.11 -7.88
C LEU A 21 7.52 -6.74 -6.96
N PHE A 22 7.68 -5.44 -6.66
CA PHE A 22 8.71 -4.97 -5.74
C PHE A 22 8.57 -5.61 -4.35
N GLY A 23 7.37 -5.58 -3.77
CA GLY A 23 7.11 -6.18 -2.47
C GLY A 23 7.23 -7.70 -2.48
N PHE A 24 6.84 -8.36 -3.57
CA PHE A 24 6.96 -9.80 -3.71
C PHE A 24 8.42 -10.25 -3.77
N LEU A 25 9.28 -9.48 -4.44
CA LEU A 25 10.71 -9.81 -4.56
C LEU A 25 11.51 -9.45 -3.30
N LEU A 26 11.14 -8.37 -2.60
CA LEU A 26 11.98 -7.82 -1.53
C LEU A 26 11.36 -7.96 -0.13
N ALA A 27 10.03 -7.84 -0.01
CA ALA A 27 9.34 -7.91 1.27
C ALA A 27 8.92 -9.35 1.62
N GLU A 28 8.26 -10.06 0.71
CA GLU A 28 7.76 -11.43 0.99
C GLU A 28 8.83 -12.42 1.46
N PRO A 29 10.08 -12.44 0.96
CA PRO A 29 11.11 -13.32 1.51
C PRO A 29 11.50 -13.01 2.97
N VAL A 30 11.34 -11.75 3.39
CA VAL A 30 11.51 -11.34 4.80
C VAL A 30 10.29 -11.77 5.61
N MET A 31 9.09 -11.56 5.08
CA MET A 31 7.82 -11.99 5.69
C MET A 31 7.77 -13.49 5.92
N ASP A 32 8.16 -14.29 4.92
CA ASP A 32 8.18 -15.75 5.01
C ASP A 32 9.14 -16.25 6.10
N ARG A 33 10.29 -15.59 6.27
CA ARG A 33 11.21 -15.89 7.36
C ARG A 33 10.61 -15.54 8.72
N ALA A 34 9.99 -14.37 8.84
CA ALA A 34 9.36 -13.93 10.07
C ALA A 34 8.23 -14.88 10.50
N VAL A 35 7.35 -15.26 9.58
CA VAL A 35 6.25 -16.19 9.90
C VAL A 35 6.77 -17.56 10.30
N ARG A 36 7.77 -18.13 9.61
CA ARG A 36 8.36 -19.42 10.05
C ARG A 36 8.93 -19.37 11.47
N LEU A 37 9.58 -18.26 11.84
CA LEU A 37 10.10 -18.08 13.20
C LEU A 37 8.97 -17.96 14.23
N GLU A 38 7.92 -17.22 13.90
CA GLU A 38 6.73 -17.07 14.74
C GLU A 38 5.99 -18.40 14.92
N SER A 39 5.78 -19.17 13.84
CA SER A 39 5.16 -20.50 13.89
C SER A 39 5.98 -21.46 14.76
N ALA A 40 7.32 -21.45 14.65
CA ALA A 40 8.18 -22.27 15.49
C ALA A 40 8.09 -21.86 16.98
N GLY A 41 8.03 -20.55 17.27
CA GLY A 41 7.84 -20.04 18.62
C GLY A 41 6.50 -20.46 19.23
N ARG A 42 5.41 -20.41 18.46
CA ARG A 42 4.08 -20.89 18.88
C ARG A 42 4.08 -22.36 19.27
N LEU A 43 4.72 -23.21 18.48
CA LEU A 43 4.85 -24.64 18.78
C LEU A 43 5.55 -24.89 20.12
N VAL A 44 6.62 -24.14 20.41
CA VAL A 44 7.33 -24.23 21.69
C VAL A 44 6.46 -23.73 22.85
N ALA A 45 5.66 -22.69 22.62
CA ALA A 45 4.72 -22.15 23.60
C ALA A 45 3.45 -23.02 23.81
N GLY A 46 3.31 -24.14 23.08
CA GLY A 46 2.11 -24.98 23.12
C GLY A 46 0.88 -24.34 22.47
N ASP A 47 1.06 -23.28 21.68
CA ASP A 47 -0.01 -22.65 20.91
C ASP A 47 -0.17 -23.39 19.56
N HIS A 48 -1.32 -24.04 19.40
CA HIS A 48 -1.71 -24.78 18.20
C HIS A 48 -2.82 -24.07 17.41
N SER A 49 -2.95 -22.75 17.57
CA SER A 49 -3.88 -21.97 16.76
C SER A 49 -3.58 -22.15 15.26
N ALA A 50 -4.62 -22.49 14.50
CA ALA A 50 -4.52 -22.65 13.06
C ALA A 50 -4.43 -21.28 12.38
N GLU A 51 -3.53 -21.14 11.41
CA GLU A 51 -3.52 -19.95 10.54
C GLU A 51 -4.83 -19.89 9.73
N ALA A 52 -5.49 -18.72 9.74
CA ALA A 52 -6.75 -18.53 9.03
C ALA A 52 -6.60 -18.68 7.50
N PHE A 53 -5.41 -18.39 6.97
CA PHE A 53 -5.09 -18.49 5.55
C PHE A 53 -3.70 -19.10 5.37
N SER A 54 -3.55 -20.00 4.40
CA SER A 54 -2.23 -20.52 4.02
C SER A 54 -1.33 -19.40 3.47
N ARG A 55 -0.01 -19.58 3.60
CA ARG A 55 0.98 -18.64 3.04
C ARG A 55 0.78 -18.38 1.54
N HIS A 56 0.42 -19.41 0.77
CA HIS A 56 0.08 -19.26 -0.64
C HIS A 56 -1.11 -18.30 -0.85
N THR A 57 -2.18 -18.44 -0.06
CA THR A 57 -3.34 -17.53 -0.14
C THR A 57 -2.95 -16.10 0.24
N GLN A 58 -2.06 -15.93 1.22
CA GLN A 58 -1.55 -14.60 1.62
C GLN A 58 -0.73 -13.94 0.49
N HIS A 59 0.11 -14.70 -0.22
CA HIS A 59 0.86 -14.22 -1.40
C HIS A 59 -0.07 -13.78 -2.54
N VAL A 60 -1.09 -14.58 -2.86
CA VAL A 60 -2.09 -14.21 -3.87
C VAL A 60 -2.85 -12.96 -3.42
N GLY A 61 -3.27 -12.93 -2.16
CA GLY A 61 -3.96 -11.80 -1.55
C GLY A 61 -3.13 -10.51 -1.61
N PHE A 62 -1.82 -10.59 -1.40
CA PHE A 62 -0.90 -9.46 -1.52
C PHE A 62 -0.87 -8.88 -2.95
N VAL A 63 -0.70 -9.72 -3.97
CA VAL A 63 -0.71 -9.26 -5.37
C VAL A 63 -2.05 -8.62 -5.73
N VAL A 64 -3.17 -9.26 -5.36
CA VAL A 64 -4.52 -8.71 -5.57
C VAL A 64 -4.70 -7.37 -4.85
N ALA A 65 -4.27 -7.26 -3.60
CA ALA A 65 -4.36 -6.03 -2.83
C ALA A 65 -3.59 -4.89 -3.50
N THR A 66 -2.32 -5.12 -3.87
CA THR A 66 -1.51 -4.09 -4.54
C THR A 66 -2.08 -3.64 -5.88
N LEU A 67 -2.61 -4.56 -6.68
CA LEU A 67 -3.31 -4.24 -7.93
C LEU A 67 -4.53 -3.34 -7.66
N LEU A 68 -5.42 -3.73 -6.74
CA LEU A 68 -6.63 -2.98 -6.43
C LEU A 68 -6.32 -1.61 -5.83
N THR A 69 -5.33 -1.52 -4.94
CA THR A 69 -4.83 -0.24 -4.40
C THR A 69 -4.31 0.65 -5.52
N GLY A 70 -3.50 0.11 -6.43
CA GLY A 70 -2.99 0.85 -7.58
C GLY A 70 -4.12 1.40 -8.46
N VAL A 71 -5.11 0.57 -8.78
CA VAL A 71 -6.30 0.98 -9.54
C VAL A 71 -7.04 2.12 -8.84
N ALA A 72 -7.29 1.99 -7.53
CA ALA A 72 -7.98 3.02 -6.76
C ALA A 72 -7.22 4.36 -6.78
N LEU A 73 -5.91 4.33 -6.55
CA LEU A 73 -5.06 5.53 -6.63
C LEU A 73 -5.03 6.12 -8.04
N GLY A 74 -4.97 5.30 -9.09
CA GLY A 74 -5.00 5.75 -10.48
C GLY A 74 -6.31 6.42 -10.87
N VAL A 75 -7.45 5.92 -10.35
CA VAL A 75 -8.77 6.56 -10.52
C VAL A 75 -8.80 7.91 -9.81
N LEU A 76 -8.39 7.98 -8.55
CA LEU A 76 -8.33 9.24 -7.79
C LEU A 76 -7.44 10.27 -8.49
N TYR A 77 -6.26 9.83 -8.94
CA TYR A 77 -5.34 10.66 -9.71
C TYR A 77 -6.01 11.21 -10.97
N ALA A 78 -6.69 10.36 -11.75
CA ALA A 78 -7.37 10.80 -12.97
C ALA A 78 -8.51 11.79 -12.70
N VAL A 79 -9.27 11.60 -11.62
CA VAL A 79 -10.32 12.54 -11.21
C VAL A 79 -9.72 13.90 -10.90
N VAL A 80 -8.67 13.95 -10.06
CA VAL A 80 -8.01 15.21 -9.69
C VAL A 80 -7.35 15.87 -10.90
N ALA A 81 -6.70 15.09 -11.77
CA ALA A 81 -6.09 15.59 -13.00
C ALA A 81 -7.12 16.29 -13.91
N VAL A 82 -8.32 15.71 -14.07
CA VAL A 82 -9.41 16.32 -14.86
C VAL A 82 -9.91 17.61 -14.21
N LEU A 83 -10.05 17.64 -12.88
CA LEU A 83 -10.45 18.88 -12.17
C LEU A 83 -9.43 20.01 -12.37
N LEU A 84 -8.15 19.67 -12.53
CA LEU A 84 -7.06 20.61 -12.76
C LEU A 84 -6.84 20.99 -14.24
N GLU A 85 -7.59 20.39 -15.19
CA GLU A 85 -7.44 20.68 -16.64
C GLU A 85 -7.70 22.15 -17.00
N ARG A 86 -8.49 22.86 -16.19
CA ARG A 86 -8.83 24.28 -16.41
C ARG A 86 -7.69 25.24 -16.07
N VAL A 87 -6.65 24.78 -15.38
CA VAL A 87 -5.50 25.60 -15.01
C VAL A 87 -4.52 25.64 -16.20
N PRO A 88 -4.14 26.81 -16.74
CA PRO A 88 -3.19 26.92 -17.85
C PRO A 88 -1.77 26.45 -17.47
N GLY A 89 -0.93 26.12 -18.45
CA GLY A 89 0.45 25.62 -18.25
C GLY A 89 0.77 24.27 -18.92
N ASP A 90 1.93 23.69 -18.58
CA ASP A 90 2.42 22.42 -19.14
C ASP A 90 1.75 21.20 -18.46
N PRO A 91 1.00 20.37 -19.23
CA PRO A 91 0.38 19.15 -18.71
C PRO A 91 1.37 18.15 -18.13
N TRP A 92 2.58 18.04 -18.69
CA TRP A 92 3.60 17.10 -18.23
C TRP A 92 4.11 17.48 -16.85
N ARG A 93 4.50 18.75 -16.68
CA ARG A 93 4.87 19.29 -15.37
C ARG A 93 3.76 19.12 -14.33
N ARG A 94 2.49 19.37 -14.69
CA ARG A 94 1.37 19.18 -13.76
C ARG A 94 1.21 17.73 -13.32
N ALA A 95 1.41 16.78 -14.24
CA ALA A 95 1.33 15.36 -13.90
C ALA A 95 2.38 14.97 -12.84
N TRP A 96 3.63 15.39 -13.03
CA TRP A 96 4.68 15.17 -12.04
C TRP A 96 4.43 15.86 -10.72
N GLN A 97 3.91 17.10 -10.74
CA GLN A 97 3.57 17.83 -9.52
C GLN A 97 2.45 17.16 -8.74
N LEU A 98 1.38 16.72 -9.42
CA LEU A 98 0.28 16.01 -8.79
C LEU A 98 0.73 14.67 -8.21
N GLY A 99 1.49 13.89 -8.99
CA GLY A 99 2.01 12.59 -8.55
C GLY A 99 2.98 12.73 -7.38
N GLY A 100 3.88 13.70 -7.44
CA GLY A 100 4.77 14.05 -6.35
C GLY A 100 4.00 14.45 -5.10
N ALA A 101 3.12 15.45 -5.20
CA ALA A 101 2.31 15.92 -4.07
C ALA A 101 1.51 14.77 -3.43
N ALA A 102 0.89 13.91 -4.24
CA ALA A 102 0.17 12.73 -3.75
C ALA A 102 1.11 11.75 -3.03
N PHE A 103 2.29 11.45 -3.56
CA PHE A 103 3.26 10.58 -2.89
C PHE A 103 3.74 11.17 -1.55
N PHE A 104 4.07 12.45 -1.52
CA PHE A 104 4.51 13.11 -0.29
C PHE A 104 3.41 13.13 0.77
N ALA A 105 2.19 13.55 0.40
CA ALA A 105 1.07 13.67 1.32
C ALA A 105 0.54 12.32 1.79
N LEU A 106 0.38 11.34 0.89
CA LEU A 106 -0.28 10.07 1.20
C LEU A 106 0.68 9.00 1.72
N THR A 107 1.98 9.12 1.48
CA THR A 107 2.95 8.06 1.77
C THR A 107 4.15 8.57 2.55
N LEU A 108 4.96 9.46 1.98
CA LEU A 108 6.26 9.77 2.58
C LEU A 108 6.13 10.50 3.92
N VAL A 109 5.33 11.56 4.01
CA VAL A 109 5.18 12.35 5.23
C VAL A 109 4.56 11.51 6.36
N PRO A 110 3.43 10.80 6.14
CA PRO A 110 2.88 9.89 7.15
C PRO A 110 3.87 8.81 7.59
N PHE A 111 4.60 8.19 6.65
CA PHE A 111 5.58 7.14 6.96
C PHE A 111 6.75 7.65 7.79
N LEU A 112 7.28 8.84 7.48
CA LEU A 112 8.37 9.43 8.27
C LEU A 112 7.91 9.77 9.69
N ARG A 113 6.65 10.15 9.87
CA ARG A 113 6.10 10.50 11.18
C ARG A 113 5.72 9.26 12.00
N TYR A 114 5.11 8.28 11.36
CA TYR A 114 4.58 7.06 11.95
C TYR A 114 4.98 5.86 11.08
N PRO A 115 6.23 5.40 11.15
CA PRO A 115 6.70 4.29 10.33
C PRO A 115 5.95 3.01 10.68
N SER A 116 5.72 2.16 9.69
CA SER A 116 5.07 0.87 9.90
C SER A 116 5.95 -0.03 10.77
N ASN A 117 5.37 -0.60 11.83
CA ASN A 117 6.06 -1.63 12.59
C ASN A 117 6.22 -2.90 11.76
N PRO A 118 7.31 -3.66 11.95
CA PRO A 118 7.40 -5.01 11.42
C PRO A 118 6.22 -5.88 11.90
N PRO A 119 5.85 -6.92 11.12
CA PRO A 119 4.81 -7.87 11.53
C PRO A 119 5.14 -8.52 12.87
N GLY A 120 4.11 -8.75 13.69
CA GLY A 120 4.28 -9.30 15.04
C GLY A 120 4.96 -8.35 16.04
N VAL A 121 5.32 -7.13 15.63
CA VAL A 121 5.96 -6.12 16.48
C VAL A 121 4.98 -4.99 16.82
N GLY A 122 4.81 -4.76 18.11
CA GLY A 122 4.03 -3.66 18.67
C GLY A 122 2.84 -4.13 19.51
N ASP A 123 2.33 -3.20 20.33
CA ASP A 123 1.21 -3.46 21.22
C ASP A 123 -0.14 -3.35 20.47
N SER A 124 -0.94 -4.43 20.51
CA SER A 124 -2.26 -4.48 19.90
C SER A 124 -3.25 -3.50 20.53
N ALA A 125 -3.09 -3.18 21.82
CA ALA A 125 -3.94 -2.22 22.53
C ALA A 125 -3.82 -0.79 21.96
N THR A 126 -2.74 -0.50 21.23
CA THR A 126 -2.45 0.83 20.67
C THR A 126 -2.82 0.98 19.20
N ILE A 127 -3.33 -0.06 18.54
CA ILE A 127 -3.60 -0.06 17.09
C ILE A 127 -4.52 1.09 16.69
N ASP A 128 -5.61 1.31 17.42
CA ASP A 128 -6.57 2.38 17.11
C ASP A 128 -5.95 3.77 17.22
N GLN A 129 -5.15 3.99 18.27
CA GLN A 129 -4.48 5.26 18.49
C GLN A 129 -3.46 5.54 17.39
N ARG A 130 -2.60 4.57 17.06
CA ARG A 130 -1.60 4.72 15.98
C ARG A 130 -2.27 4.96 14.63
N SER A 131 -3.36 4.26 14.35
CA SER A 131 -4.13 4.43 13.10
C SER A 131 -4.69 5.84 13.00
N ARG A 132 -5.31 6.37 14.08
CA ARG A 132 -5.80 7.75 14.11
C ARG A 132 -4.68 8.78 13.96
N LEU A 133 -3.55 8.57 14.63
CA LEU A 133 -2.39 9.46 14.51
C LEU A 133 -1.82 9.50 13.09
N TYR A 134 -1.76 8.35 12.42
CA TYR A 134 -1.40 8.26 11.00
C TYR A 134 -2.39 9.06 10.14
N LEU A 135 -3.70 8.91 10.38
CA LEU A 135 -4.72 9.64 9.63
C LEU A 135 -4.67 11.15 9.85
N VAL A 136 -4.29 11.62 11.05
CA VAL A 136 -4.10 13.05 11.32
C VAL A 136 -2.86 13.62 10.60
N SER A 137 -1.93 12.77 10.15
CA SER A 137 -0.76 13.20 9.38
C SER A 137 -0.95 13.23 7.86
N LEU A 138 -2.10 12.76 7.36
CA LEU A 138 -2.55 12.91 5.97
C LEU A 138 -3.08 14.34 5.73
#